data_AF-A0A9X5E5Q7-F1
#
_entry.id   AF-A0A9X5E5Q7-F1
#
_cell.length_a   1.000
_cell.length_b   1.000
_cell.length_c   1.000
_cell.angle_alpha   90.00
_cell.angle_beta   90.00
_cell.angle_gamma   90.00
#
_symmetry.space_group_name_H-M   'P 1'
#
loop_
_entity.id
_entity.type
_entity.pdbx_description
1 polymer ?
#
loop_
_entity_poly.entity_id
_entity_poly.type
_entity_poly.pdbx_seq_one_letter_code
_entity_poly.pdbx_strand_id
1 'polypeptide(L)' 'MPRTRSQQTSCWVDSATAAQALGISPRHLRKLRSQGLFKLGKHYRIPSSPLAARPTYLWHVERCGQALEIPMEKR' A
#
# COMPACT_ATOMS: atom_id res chain seq x y z
N MET A 1 -21.97 -13.56 19.93
CA MET A 1 -20.92 -13.53 18.89
C MET A 1 -20.08 -12.27 19.06
N PRO A 2 -18.94 -12.27 19.78
CA PRO A 2 -18.07 -11.12 19.79
C PRO A 2 -17.35 -11.06 18.44
N ARG A 3 -17.54 -9.96 17.69
CA ARG A 3 -16.75 -9.67 16.49
C ARG A 3 -15.31 -9.54 16.93
N THR A 4 -14.47 -10.50 16.57
CA THR A 4 -13.03 -10.46 16.81
C THR A 4 -12.48 -9.20 16.16
N ARG A 5 -12.11 -8.24 17.00
CA ARG A 5 -11.41 -7.03 16.58
C ARG A 5 -9.99 -7.49 16.26
N SER A 6 -9.78 -7.95 15.02
CA SER A 6 -8.47 -8.36 14.52
C SER A 6 -7.50 -7.24 14.86
N GLN A 7 -6.50 -7.58 15.66
CA GLN A 7 -5.39 -6.70 16.02
C GLN A 7 -4.70 -6.33 14.71
N GLN A 8 -5.12 -5.22 14.09
CA GLN A 8 -4.48 -4.66 12.91
C GLN A 8 -3.16 -4.05 13.38
N THR A 9 -2.16 -4.91 13.60
CA THR A 9 -0.76 -4.49 13.65
C THR A 9 -0.46 -3.90 12.28
N SER A 10 -0.65 -2.59 12.19
CA SER A 10 -0.62 -1.85 10.94
C SER A 10 0.84 -1.81 10.47
N CYS A 11 1.25 -2.84 9.71
CA CYS A 11 2.60 -3.00 9.19
C CYS A 11 2.82 -2.04 8.01
N TRP A 12 2.91 -0.75 8.33
CA TRP A 12 3.32 0.28 7.39
C TRP A 12 4.81 0.14 7.12
N VAL A 13 5.15 -0.41 5.96
CA VAL A 13 6.54 -0.67 5.56
C VAL A 13 6.94 0.24 4.40
N ASP A 14 8.23 0.34 4.12
CA ASP A 14 8.74 1.11 2.99
C ASP A 14 8.41 0.45 1.64
N SER A 15 8.75 1.14 0.55
CA SER A 15 8.40 0.67 -0.79
C SER A 15 9.13 -0.61 -1.20
N ALA A 16 10.36 -0.86 -0.69
CA ALA A 16 11.10 -2.06 -1.03
C ALA A 16 10.51 -3.29 -0.32
N THR A 17 10.29 -3.21 0.99
CA THR A 17 9.66 -4.29 1.76
C THR A 17 8.23 -4.54 1.32
N ALA A 18 7.44 -3.50 1.00
CA ALA A 18 6.10 -3.68 0.47
C ALA A 18 6.08 -4.43 -0.86
N ALA A 19 6.98 -4.05 -1.77
CA ALA A 19 7.10 -4.71 -3.06
C ALA A 19 7.48 -6.19 -2.89
N GLN A 20 8.45 -6.48 -2.02
CA GLN A 20 8.87 -7.85 -1.71
C GLN A 20 7.73 -8.68 -1.09
N ALA A 21 7.01 -8.12 -0.12
CA ALA A 21 5.91 -8.81 0.55
C ALA A 21 4.70 -9.07 -0.37
N LEU A 22 4.46 -8.18 -1.34
CA LEU A 22 3.41 -8.32 -2.35
C LEU A 22 3.85 -9.17 -3.56
N GLY A 23 5.12 -9.60 -3.61
CA GLY A 23 5.66 -10.35 -4.75
C GLY A 23 5.73 -9.54 -6.06
N ILE A 24 5.77 -8.22 -5.98
CA ILE A 24 5.83 -7.33 -7.15
C ILE A 24 7.09 -6.48 -7.16
N SER A 25 7.44 -5.90 -8.31
CA SER A 25 8.57 -4.96 -8.38
C SER A 25 8.21 -3.57 -7.82
N PRO A 26 9.16 -2.82 -7.23
CA PRO A 26 8.92 -1.45 -6.76
C PRO A 26 8.43 -0.49 -7.86
N ARG A 27 8.85 -0.71 -9.12
CA ARG A 27 8.33 0.03 -10.29
C ARG A 27 6.84 -0.26 -10.53
N HIS A 28 6.42 -1.51 -10.35
CA HIS A 28 5.04 -1.93 -10.51
C HIS A 28 4.16 -1.31 -9.41
N LEU A 29 4.63 -1.34 -8.16
CA LEU A 29 3.97 -0.70 -7.03
C LEU A 29 3.75 0.81 -7.26
N ARG A 30 4.75 1.51 -7.83
CA ARG A 30 4.61 2.92 -8.23
C ARG A 30 3.63 3.12 -9.39
N LYS A 31 3.58 2.20 -10.36
CA LYS A 31 2.63 2.22 -11.49
C LYS A 31 1.19 2.07 -11.00
N LEU A 32 0.92 1.12 -10.10
CA LEU A 32 -0.39 0.90 -9.49
C LEU A 32 -0.87 2.13 -8.69
N ARG A 33 0.07 2.82 -8.03
CA ARG A 33 -0.20 4.12 -7.41
C ARG A 33 -0.65 5.15 -8.44
N SER A 34 0.09 5.31 -9.53
CA SER A 34 -0.26 6.27 -10.59
C SER A 34 -1.56 5.91 -11.33
N GLN A 35 -1.92 4.63 -11.36
CA GLN A 35 -3.19 4.15 -11.91
C GLN A 35 -4.38 4.37 -10.96
N GLY A 36 -4.16 4.86 -9.74
CA GLY A 36 -5.22 5.14 -8.77
C GLY A 36 -5.73 3.93 -7.99
N LEU A 37 -5.09 2.76 -8.15
CA LEU A 37 -5.44 1.54 -7.41
C LEU A 37 -5.14 1.70 -5.91
N PHE A 38 -4.01 2.34 -5.60
CA PHE A 38 -3.65 2.69 -4.23
C PHE A 38 -4.04 4.13 -3.90
N LYS A 39 -4.56 4.35 -2.68
CA LYS A 39 -5.10 5.63 -2.21
C LYS A 39 -4.30 6.13 -1.01
N LEU A 40 -3.98 7.42 -1.00
CA LEU A 40 -3.31 8.08 0.12
C LEU A 40 -4.16 7.98 1.39
N GLY A 41 -3.54 7.69 2.53
CA GLY A 41 -4.20 7.50 3.83
C GLY A 41 -4.81 6.10 4.04
N LYS A 42 -5.13 5.37 2.96
CA LYS A 42 -5.67 4.00 3.04
C LYS A 42 -4.61 2.93 2.77
N HIS A 43 -3.98 3.00 1.60
CA HIS A 43 -3.03 2.01 1.10
C HIS A 43 -1.59 2.45 1.30
N TYR A 44 -1.33 3.75 1.13
CA TYR A 44 -0.02 4.35 1.38
C TYR A 44 -0.16 5.67 2.13
N ARG A 45 0.89 6.08 2.83
CA ARG A 45 0.99 7.38 3.51
C ARG A 45 2.38 7.96 3.30
N ILE A 46 2.49 9.27 3.48
CA ILE A 46 3.75 10.00 3.41
C ILE A 46 4.00 10.53 4.81
N PRO A 47 4.84 9.88 5.65
CA PRO A 47 5.18 10.39 6.98
C PRO A 47 6.01 11.68 6.93
N SER A 48 6.77 11.89 5.86
CA SER A 48 7.58 13.10 5.66
C SER A 48 6.76 14.22 5.01
N SER A 49 7.25 15.47 5.09
CA SER A 49 6.64 16.57 4.34
C SER A 49 6.53 16.21 2.85
N PRO A 50 5.35 16.36 2.21
CA PRO A 50 5.15 16.04 0.80
C PRO A 50 5.98 16.90 -0.15
N LEU A 51 6.59 18.00 0.36
CA LEU A 51 7.50 18.87 -0.36
C LEU A 51 8.97 18.47 -0.24
N ALA A 52 9.29 17.38 0.48
CA ALA A 52 10.66 16.91 0.59
C ALA A 52 11.19 16.40 -0.76
N ALA A 53 12.46 16.70 -1.07
CA ALA A 53 13.13 16.25 -2.30
C ALA A 53 13.10 14.73 -2.50
N ARG A 54 12.92 13.96 -1.41
CA ARG A 54 12.71 12.51 -1.41
C ARG A 54 11.57 12.16 -0.44
N PRO A 55 10.31 12.16 -0.87
CA PRO A 55 9.20 11.76 -0.01
C PRO A 55 9.31 10.27 0.28
N THR A 56 9.46 9.90 1.55
CA THR A 56 9.40 8.50 1.98
C THR A 56 7.95 8.05 1.93
N TYR A 57 7.66 7.00 1.16
CA TYR A 57 6.32 6.41 1.11
C TYR A 57 6.27 5.17 2.00
N LEU A 58 5.30 5.14 2.90
CA LEU A 58 4.95 3.96 3.67
C LEU A 58 3.70 3.31 3.09
N TRP A 59 3.71 1.99 3.03
CA TRP A 59 2.71 1.16 2.37
C TRP A 59 2.15 0.15 3.35
N HIS A 60 0.84 -0.05 3.30
CA HIS A 60 0.17 -1.05 4.12
C HIS A 60 0.02 -2.35 3.32
N VAL A 61 0.88 -3.33 3.60
CA VAL A 61 0.98 -4.58 2.81
C VAL A 61 -0.38 -5.28 2.70
N GLU A 62 -1.07 -5.52 3.81
CA GLU A 62 -2.36 -6.25 3.78
C GLU A 62 -3.41 -5.56 2.92
N ARG A 63 -3.58 -4.24 3.05
CA ARG A 63 -4.56 -3.48 2.27
C ARG A 63 -4.16 -3.41 0.80
N CYS A 64 -2.87 -3.35 0.51
CA CYS A 64 -2.37 -3.39 -0.87
C CYS A 64 -2.59 -4.78 -1.48
N GLY A 65 -2.38 -5.85 -0.70
CA GLY A 65 -2.66 -7.23 -1.07
C GLY A 65 -4.15 -7.40 -1.38
N GLN A 66 -5.03 -6.97 -0.48
CA GLN A 66 -6.48 -6.98 -0.73
C GLN A 66 -6.88 -6.21 -1.99
N ALA A 67 -6.25 -5.05 -2.25
CA ALA A 67 -6.52 -4.28 -3.47
C ALA A 67 -6.00 -4.95 -4.75
N LEU A 68 -4.98 -5.80 -4.64
CA LEU A 68 -4.41 -6.61 -5.73
C LEU A 68 -5.18 -7.90 -5.96
N GLU A 69 -5.74 -8.50 -4.89
CA GLU A 69 -6.58 -9.70 -4.94
C GLU A 69 -7.98 -9.43 -5.49
N ILE A 70 -8.45 -8.16 -5.45
CA ILE A 70 -9.63 -7.76 -6.20
C ILE A 70 -9.26 -7.89 -7.69
N PRO A 71 -9.93 -8.78 -8.45
CA PRO A 71 -9.75 -8.83 -9.89
C PRO A 71 -10.09 -7.43 -10.44
N MET A 72 -9.11 -6.78 -11.05
CA MET A 72 -9.31 -5.57 -11.84
C MET A 72 -10.13 -5.95 -13.08
N GLU A 73 -11.43 -6.19 -12.89
CA GLU A 73 -12.39 -6.26 -13.99
C GLU A 73 -12.61 -4.83 -14.47
N LYS A 74 -11.91 -4.52 -15.56
CA LYS A 74 -12.11 -3.45 -16.54
C LYS A 74 -13.20 -2.42 -16.20
N ARG A 75 -12.79 -1.14 -16.11
CA ARG A 75 -13.64 -0.01 -16.49
C ARG A 75 -12.83 0.98 -17.30
#